data_AF-A0A433MHK0-F1
#
_entry.id   AF-A0A433MHK0-F1
#
_cell.length_a   1.000
_cell.length_b   1.000
_cell.length_c   1.000
_cell.angle_alpha   90.00
_cell.angle_beta   90.00
_cell.angle_gamma   90.00
#
_symmetry.space_group_name_H-M   'P 1'
#
loop_
_entity.id
_entity.type
_entity.pdbx_description
1 polymer ?
#
loop_
_entity_poly.entity_id
_entity_poly.type
_entity_poly.pdbx_seq_one_letter_code
_entity_poly.pdbx_strand_id
1 'polypeptide(L)'
;MSIGAAFYALDRYRLRALVIDPSTVSAFLNSPAAKGGPRDSQTVEQAWDVVRTLMPEAVDGEELDGTDGLGCIYLTAAHVERAAARLAQCDVAALVGRFTAEPAKFGELYWAKAWQEGAQDLAGFMDGVKRFFAEAAARRDAVVFYIV
;
A
#
# COMPACT_ATOMS: atom_id res chain seq x y z
N MET A 1 -19.71 0.84 6.78
CA MET A 1 -18.60 1.49 6.05
C MET A 1 -17.49 0.46 5.97
N SER A 2 -16.96 0.17 4.78
CA SER A 2 -15.83 -0.76 4.62
C SER A 2 -14.52 0.03 4.68
N ILE A 3 -13.54 -0.47 5.43
CA ILE A 3 -12.23 0.16 5.59
C ILE A 3 -11.37 -0.22 4.38
N GLY A 4 -10.88 0.77 3.64
CA GLY A 4 -10.06 0.58 2.45
C GLY A 4 -8.68 1.21 2.59
N ALA A 5 -7.74 0.85 1.71
CA ALA A 5 -6.45 1.54 1.65
C ALA A 5 -5.91 1.70 0.24
N ALA A 6 -4.99 2.65 0.09
CA ALA A 6 -4.26 2.87 -1.15
C ALA A 6 -2.84 3.38 -0.88
N PHE A 7 -1.95 3.10 -1.83
CA PHE A 7 -0.62 3.67 -1.93
C PHE A 7 -0.65 4.89 -2.85
N TYR A 8 0.12 5.92 -2.50
CA TYR A 8 0.24 7.16 -3.26
C TYR A 8 1.72 7.50 -3.44
N ALA A 9 2.14 7.73 -4.68
CA ALA A 9 3.51 8.15 -4.99
C ALA A 9 3.57 9.68 -5.00
N LEU A 10 4.59 10.24 -4.36
CA LEU A 10 4.76 11.68 -4.22
C LEU A 10 6.24 12.06 -4.17
N ASP A 11 6.56 13.24 -4.69
CA ASP A 11 7.91 13.76 -4.59
C ASP A 11 8.30 14.07 -3.13
N ARG A 12 9.61 14.23 -2.90
CA ARG A 12 10.18 14.48 -1.56
C ARG A 12 9.64 15.74 -0.88
N TYR A 13 9.24 16.77 -1.63
CA TYR A 13 8.77 18.03 -1.06
C TYR A 13 7.34 17.89 -0.55
N ARG A 14 6.50 17.18 -1.32
CA ARG A 14 5.15 16.82 -0.91
C ARG A 14 5.16 15.93 0.32
N LEU A 15 6.02 14.91 0.38
CA LEU A 15 6.16 14.08 1.58
C LEU A 15 6.52 14.93 2.80
N ARG A 16 7.52 15.81 2.65
CA ARG A 16 7.96 16.67 3.76
C ARG A 16 6.83 17.56 4.29
N ALA A 17 5.97 18.09 3.42
CA ALA A 17 4.83 18.90 3.84
C ALA A 17 3.86 18.07 4.71
N LEU A 18 3.57 16.83 4.31
CA LEU A 18 2.71 15.92 5.07
C LEU A 18 3.31 15.51 6.42
N VAL A 19 4.64 15.32 6.48
CA VAL A 19 5.31 15.02 7.75
C VAL A 19 5.30 16.21 8.71
N ILE A 20 5.32 17.44 8.19
CA ILE A 20 5.23 18.67 9.01
C ILE A 20 3.80 18.85 9.55
N ASP A 21 2.78 18.57 8.76
CA ASP A 21 1.37 18.68 9.15
C ASP A 21 0.56 17.44 8.72
N PRO A 22 0.61 16.36 9.51
CA PRO A 22 -0.08 15.09 9.20
C PRO A 22 -1.59 15.22 9.07
N SER A 23 -2.20 16.21 9.72
CA SER A 23 -3.65 16.45 9.66
C SER A 23 -4.15 16.80 8.26
N THR A 24 -3.24 17.20 7.36
CA THR A 24 -3.55 17.56 5.97
C THR A 24 -3.52 16.39 5.00
N VAL A 25 -3.10 15.18 5.42
CA VAL A 25 -2.92 14.01 4.55
C VAL A 25 -4.20 13.69 3.76
N SER A 26 -5.34 13.53 4.42
CA SER A 26 -6.60 13.22 3.74
C SER A 26 -7.01 14.30 2.73
N ALA A 27 -6.94 15.57 3.10
CA ALA A 27 -7.26 16.68 2.21
C ALA A 27 -6.33 16.72 0.99
N PHE A 28 -5.03 16.48 1.21
CA PHE A 28 -4.04 16.39 0.16
C PHE A 28 -4.33 15.24 -0.80
N LEU A 29 -4.50 14.01 -0.29
CA LEU A 29 -4.72 12.82 -1.11
C LEU A 29 -6.03 12.86 -1.92
N ASN A 30 -7.04 13.56 -1.40
CA ASN A 30 -8.30 13.80 -2.11
C ASN A 30 -8.23 14.95 -3.12
N SER A 31 -7.15 15.74 -3.12
CA SER A 31 -6.98 16.86 -4.03
C SER A 31 -6.66 16.40 -5.47
N PRO A 32 -7.06 17.17 -6.49
CA PRO A 32 -6.66 16.89 -7.89
C PRO A 32 -5.14 16.84 -8.08
N ALA A 33 -4.37 17.57 -7.25
CA ALA A 33 -2.91 17.63 -7.32
C ALA A 33 -2.21 16.36 -6.83
N ALA A 34 -2.85 15.62 -5.92
CA ALA A 34 -2.36 14.31 -5.45
C ALA A 34 -2.86 13.16 -6.32
N LYS A 35 -4.02 13.32 -6.97
CA LYS A 35 -4.56 12.29 -7.88
C LYS A 35 -3.76 12.11 -9.16
N GLY A 36 -2.87 13.05 -9.51
CA GLY A 36 -1.80 12.83 -10.47
C GLY A 36 -2.25 12.19 -11.79
N GLY A 37 -1.30 11.54 -12.48
CA GLY A 37 -1.63 10.63 -13.58
C GLY A 37 -2.04 9.24 -13.06
N PRO A 38 -2.51 8.32 -13.92
CA PRO A 38 -2.96 6.97 -13.54
C PRO A 38 -1.92 6.07 -12.83
N ARG A 39 -0.69 6.55 -12.65
CA ARG A 39 0.47 5.85 -12.08
C ARG A 39 0.87 6.37 -10.69
N ASP A 40 0.12 7.33 -10.17
CA ASP A 40 0.48 8.02 -8.92
C ASP A 40 -0.25 7.42 -7.72
N SER A 41 -1.17 6.47 -7.93
CA SER A 41 -1.77 5.70 -6.85
C SER A 41 -2.08 4.25 -7.23
N GLN A 42 -2.12 3.39 -6.22
CA GLN A 42 -2.53 1.99 -6.32
C GLN A 42 -3.45 1.66 -5.15
N THR A 43 -4.73 1.44 -5.42
CA THR A 43 -5.68 0.97 -4.40
C THR A 43 -5.45 -0.51 -4.11
N VAL A 44 -5.67 -0.90 -2.85
CA VAL A 44 -5.82 -2.30 -2.44
C VAL A 44 -7.17 -2.54 -1.76
N GLU A 45 -8.07 -1.55 -1.82
CA GLU A 45 -9.42 -1.61 -1.27
C GLU A 45 -9.44 -2.24 0.14
N GLN A 46 -10.36 -3.16 0.43
CA GLN A 46 -10.44 -3.88 1.70
C GLN A 46 -9.37 -4.98 1.84
N ALA A 47 -8.49 -5.19 0.86
CA ALA A 47 -7.40 -6.17 0.92
C ALA A 47 -6.18 -5.66 1.69
N TRP A 48 -6.22 -4.43 2.20
CA TRP A 48 -5.09 -3.76 2.83
C TRP A 48 -4.40 -4.59 3.92
N ASP A 49 -5.15 -5.30 4.75
CA ASP A 49 -4.60 -6.10 5.86
C ASP A 49 -3.94 -7.39 5.35
N VAL A 50 -4.52 -8.00 4.32
CA VAL A 50 -3.96 -9.16 3.62
C VAL A 50 -2.68 -8.77 2.88
N VAL A 51 -2.68 -7.65 2.13
CA VAL A 51 -1.51 -7.13 1.43
C VAL A 51 -0.40 -6.80 2.42
N ARG A 52 -0.73 -6.10 3.52
CA ARG A 52 0.23 -5.78 4.59
C ARG A 52 0.88 -7.04 5.18
N THR A 53 0.09 -8.09 5.38
CA THR A 53 0.57 -9.35 5.97
C THR A 53 1.40 -10.17 5.00
N LEU A 54 1.02 -10.22 3.73
CA LEU A 54 1.69 -11.06 2.71
C LEU A 54 2.88 -10.36 2.03
N MET A 55 2.89 -9.02 2.00
CA MET A 55 3.93 -8.17 1.39
C MET A 55 4.37 -7.09 2.38
N PRO A 56 4.96 -7.46 3.54
CA PRO A 56 5.34 -6.50 4.56
C PRO A 56 6.31 -5.43 4.06
N GLU A 57 7.07 -5.71 3.00
CA GLU A 57 7.99 -4.76 2.37
C GLU A 57 7.29 -3.54 1.79
N ALA A 58 6.02 -3.66 1.38
CA ALA A 58 5.23 -2.52 0.88
C ALA A 58 4.87 -1.52 1.99
N VAL A 59 5.01 -1.91 3.26
CA VAL A 59 4.72 -1.07 4.43
C VAL A 59 5.91 -0.95 5.39
N ASP A 60 7.13 -1.29 4.94
CA ASP A 60 8.39 -1.20 5.69
C ASP A 60 8.89 0.26 5.75
N GLY A 61 8.04 1.12 6.32
CA GLY A 61 8.23 2.56 6.44
C GLY A 61 8.01 3.04 7.87
N GLU A 62 7.75 4.34 8.00
CA GLU A 62 7.50 4.98 9.28
C GLU A 62 6.02 5.33 9.43
N GLU A 63 5.46 5.08 10.61
CA GLU A 63 4.10 5.47 10.93
C GLU A 63 4.01 6.99 11.02
N LEU A 64 2.96 7.56 10.43
CA LEU A 64 2.66 8.97 10.46
C LEU A 64 1.44 9.20 11.34
N ASP A 65 1.70 9.54 12.60
CA ASP A 65 0.67 9.86 13.58
C ASP A 65 0.03 11.23 13.32
N GLY A 66 -1.22 11.41 13.78
CA GLY A 66 -1.93 12.68 13.69
C GLY A 66 -2.70 12.90 12.37
N THR A 67 -2.89 11.85 11.57
CA THR A 67 -3.83 11.86 10.44
C THR A 67 -5.25 11.57 10.89
N ASP A 68 -6.24 11.87 10.05
CA ASP A 68 -7.67 11.55 10.24
C ASP A 68 -8.03 10.12 9.76
N GLY A 69 -7.06 9.37 9.25
CA GLY A 69 -7.22 7.99 8.81
C GLY A 69 -7.05 6.98 9.93
N LEU A 70 -7.39 5.73 9.65
CA LEU A 70 -7.20 4.61 10.59
C LEU A 70 -5.75 4.14 10.66
N GLY A 71 -4.92 4.52 9.69
CA GLY A 71 -3.49 4.29 9.69
C GLY A 71 -2.82 4.98 8.51
N CYS A 72 -1.61 5.51 8.74
CA CYS A 72 -0.82 6.15 7.70
C CYS A 72 0.65 5.75 7.86
N ILE A 73 1.26 5.21 6.80
CA ILE A 73 2.67 4.85 6.77
C ILE A 73 3.31 5.57 5.60
N TYR A 74 4.47 6.17 5.81
CA TYR A 74 5.24 6.78 4.75
C TYR A 74 6.57 6.05 4.52
N LEU A 75 6.96 5.98 3.25
CA LEU A 75 8.20 5.42 2.77
C LEU A 75 8.97 6.53 2.06
N THR A 76 10.16 6.86 2.54
CA THR A 76 11.09 7.73 1.81
C THR A 76 11.50 7.08 0.49
N ALA A 77 12.05 7.84 -0.46
CA ALA A 77 12.53 7.26 -1.72
C ALA A 77 13.53 6.10 -1.52
N ALA A 78 14.35 6.14 -0.47
CA ALA A 78 15.28 5.06 -0.12
C ALA A 78 14.56 3.82 0.48
N HIS A 79 13.45 4.01 1.18
CA HIS A 79 12.58 2.91 1.59
C HIS A 79 11.91 2.29 0.36
N VAL A 80 11.37 3.12 -0.54
CA VAL A 80 10.70 2.68 -1.78
C VAL A 80 11.63 1.88 -2.68
N GLU A 81 12.87 2.33 -2.88
CA GLU A 81 13.86 1.60 -3.69
C GLU A 81 14.16 0.19 -3.12
N ARG A 82 14.36 0.09 -1.80
CA ARG A 82 14.58 -1.20 -1.11
C ARG A 82 13.34 -2.09 -1.17
N ALA A 83 12.17 -1.51 -0.92
CA ALA A 83 10.89 -2.21 -1.00
C ALA A 83 10.68 -2.76 -2.42
N ALA A 84 10.85 -1.95 -3.46
CA ALA A 84 10.70 -2.35 -4.85
C ALA A 84 11.64 -3.52 -5.21
N ALA A 85 12.90 -3.49 -4.78
CA ALA A 85 13.85 -4.55 -5.04
C ALA A 85 13.46 -5.88 -4.37
N ARG A 86 12.89 -5.84 -3.15
CA ARG A 86 12.40 -7.04 -2.46
C ARG A 86 11.08 -7.54 -3.04
N LEU A 87 10.13 -6.63 -3.30
CA LEU A 87 8.83 -6.92 -3.91
C LEU A 87 8.98 -7.57 -5.28
N ALA A 88 10.00 -7.19 -6.06
CA ALA A 88 10.31 -7.82 -7.35
C ALA A 88 10.63 -9.32 -7.22
N GLN A 89 11.13 -9.78 -6.07
CA GLN A 89 11.46 -11.18 -5.80
C GLN A 89 10.26 -11.97 -5.26
N CYS A 90 9.16 -11.31 -4.88
CA CYS A 90 7.97 -11.97 -4.38
C CYS A 90 7.24 -12.73 -5.49
N ASP A 91 6.99 -14.02 -5.26
CA ASP A 91 6.08 -14.83 -6.06
C ASP A 91 4.65 -14.65 -5.53
N VAL A 92 3.85 -13.85 -6.25
CA VAL A 92 2.46 -13.55 -5.89
C VAL A 92 1.60 -14.81 -5.90
N ALA A 93 1.81 -15.71 -6.86
CA ALA A 93 1.05 -16.95 -6.95
C ALA A 93 1.33 -17.85 -5.74
N ALA A 94 2.59 -17.95 -5.31
CA ALA A 94 2.95 -18.70 -4.11
C ALA A 94 2.37 -18.07 -2.82
N LEU A 95 2.41 -16.73 -2.69
CA LEU A 95 1.86 -16.03 -1.53
C LEU A 95 0.35 -16.21 -1.42
N VAL A 96 -0.38 -16.02 -2.52
CA VAL A 96 -1.83 -16.21 -2.58
C VAL A 96 -2.19 -17.68 -2.37
N GLY A 97 -1.43 -18.61 -2.96
CA GLY A 97 -1.61 -20.05 -2.74
C GLY A 97 -1.46 -20.45 -1.27
N ARG A 98 -0.48 -19.88 -0.57
CA ARG A 98 -0.33 -20.08 0.88
C ARG A 98 -1.52 -19.51 1.67
N PHE A 99 -1.95 -18.31 1.29
CA PHE A 99 -3.07 -17.62 1.94
C PHE A 99 -4.39 -18.39 1.83
N THR A 100 -4.65 -19.01 0.67
CA THR A 100 -5.86 -19.82 0.44
C THR A 100 -5.75 -21.23 1.02
N ALA A 101 -4.55 -21.82 1.08
CA ALA A 101 -4.34 -23.15 1.64
C ALA A 101 -4.38 -23.20 3.19
N GLU A 102 -4.07 -22.10 3.87
CA GLU A 102 -4.01 -22.02 5.34
C GLU A 102 -5.07 -21.07 5.93
N PRO A 103 -6.39 -21.26 5.70
CA PRO A 103 -7.40 -20.27 6.06
C PRO A 103 -7.51 -19.98 7.56
N ALA A 104 -7.25 -20.97 8.41
CA ALA A 104 -7.26 -20.81 9.87
C ALA A 104 -6.16 -19.86 10.37
N LYS A 105 -5.02 -19.77 9.67
CA LYS A 105 -3.90 -18.92 10.05
C LYS A 105 -4.15 -17.45 9.74
N PHE A 106 -4.93 -17.18 8.70
CA PHE A 106 -5.20 -15.83 8.21
C PHE A 106 -6.63 -15.36 8.51
N GLY A 107 -7.42 -16.15 9.23
CA GLY A 107 -8.84 -15.90 9.45
C GLY A 107 -9.16 -14.63 10.26
N GLU A 108 -8.19 -14.09 10.98
CA GLU A 108 -8.33 -12.85 11.75
C GLU A 108 -8.09 -11.59 10.92
N LEU A 109 -7.53 -11.71 9.70
CA LEU A 109 -7.28 -10.55 8.85
C LEU A 109 -8.59 -9.91 8.36
N TYR A 110 -8.56 -8.60 8.17
CA TYR A 110 -9.69 -7.86 7.63
C TYR A 110 -10.12 -8.43 6.28
N TRP A 111 -11.39 -8.85 6.19
CA TRP A 111 -11.99 -9.45 4.99
C TRP A 111 -11.28 -10.72 4.48
N ALA A 112 -10.53 -11.44 5.33
CA ALA A 112 -9.75 -12.62 4.93
C ALA A 112 -10.54 -13.63 4.10
N LYS A 113 -11.74 -14.02 4.58
CA LYS A 113 -12.59 -15.00 3.90
C LYS A 113 -13.01 -14.54 2.49
N ALA A 114 -13.38 -13.28 2.33
CA ALA A 114 -13.77 -12.73 1.04
C ALA A 114 -12.61 -12.77 0.04
N TRP A 115 -11.40 -12.44 0.49
CA TRP A 115 -10.20 -12.49 -0.36
C TRP A 115 -9.68 -13.91 -0.61
N GLN A 116 -9.97 -14.87 0.27
CA GLN A 116 -9.70 -16.29 0.00
C GLN A 116 -10.59 -16.83 -1.11
N GLU A 117 -11.88 -16.43 -1.12
CA GLU A 117 -12.83 -16.77 -2.18
C GLU A 117 -12.52 -16.00 -3.48
N GLY A 118 -12.05 -14.75 -3.37
CA GLY A 118 -11.64 -13.85 -4.47
C GLY A 118 -10.13 -13.80 -4.74
N ALA A 119 -9.43 -14.94 -4.65
CA ALA A 119 -7.97 -15.01 -4.68
C ALA A 119 -7.33 -14.42 -5.96
N GLN A 120 -8.04 -14.47 -7.11
CA GLN A 120 -7.55 -13.90 -8.36
C GLN A 120 -7.50 -12.37 -8.31
N ASP A 121 -8.49 -11.72 -7.71
CA ASP A 121 -8.51 -10.27 -7.55
C ASP A 121 -7.44 -9.82 -6.56
N LEU A 122 -7.23 -10.59 -5.48
CA LEU A 122 -6.13 -10.37 -4.54
C LEU A 122 -4.76 -10.43 -5.25
N ALA A 123 -4.53 -11.44 -6.09
CA ALA A 123 -3.30 -11.54 -6.87
C ALA A 123 -3.11 -10.31 -7.77
N GLY A 124 -4.19 -9.84 -8.41
CA GLY A 124 -4.20 -8.62 -9.22
C GLY A 124 -3.80 -7.37 -8.44
N PHE A 125 -4.29 -7.21 -7.21
CA PHE A 125 -3.86 -6.11 -6.32
C PHE A 125 -2.38 -6.22 -5.97
N MET A 126 -1.89 -7.41 -5.61
CA MET A 126 -0.49 -7.62 -5.23
C MET A 126 0.48 -7.36 -6.40
N ASP A 127 0.15 -7.81 -7.61
CA ASP A 127 0.92 -7.48 -8.81
C ASP A 127 0.85 -5.98 -9.15
N GLY A 128 -0.31 -5.34 -8.91
CA GLY A 128 -0.47 -3.89 -8.98
C GLY A 128 0.48 -3.15 -8.05
N VAL A 129 0.59 -3.59 -6.79
CA VAL A 129 1.52 -3.05 -5.79
C VAL A 129 2.98 -3.22 -6.25
N LYS A 130 3.37 -4.40 -6.74
CA LYS A 130 4.73 -4.63 -7.27
C LYS A 130 5.06 -3.64 -8.38
N ARG A 131 4.16 -3.48 -9.37
CA ARG A 131 4.35 -2.55 -10.48
C ARG A 131 4.43 -1.11 -10.00
N PHE A 132 3.53 -0.70 -9.10
CA PHE A 132 3.51 0.64 -8.53
C PHE A 132 4.83 0.98 -7.83
N PHE A 133 5.35 0.09 -6.98
CA PHE A 133 6.62 0.31 -6.29
C PHE A 133 7.81 0.37 -7.25
N ALA A 134 7.84 -0.46 -8.28
CA ALA A 134 8.88 -0.41 -9.30
C ALA A 134 8.89 0.93 -10.05
N GLU A 135 7.71 1.44 -10.41
CA GLU A 135 7.57 2.74 -11.07
C GLU A 135 7.93 3.92 -10.15
N ALA A 136 7.47 3.89 -8.89
CA ALA A 136 7.80 4.90 -7.89
C ALA A 136 9.31 4.94 -7.60
N ALA A 137 9.96 3.78 -7.47
CA ALA A 137 11.41 3.68 -7.31
C ALA A 137 12.17 4.28 -8.51
N ALA A 138 11.72 4.00 -9.74
CA ALA A 138 12.35 4.55 -10.95
C ALA A 138 12.28 6.08 -11.00
N ARG A 139 11.23 6.69 -10.46
CA ARG A 139 11.06 8.15 -10.35
C ARG A 139 11.71 8.75 -9.11
N ARG A 140 12.21 7.92 -8.19
CA ARG A 140 12.71 8.31 -6.85
C ARG A 140 11.63 9.01 -6.01
N ASP A 141 10.39 8.56 -6.16
CA ASP A 141 9.28 9.03 -5.36
C ASP A 141 9.31 8.44 -3.95
N ALA A 142 8.75 9.19 -3.00
CA ALA A 142 8.25 8.64 -1.75
C ALA A 142 6.88 7.99 -1.97
N VAL A 143 6.48 7.14 -1.02
CA VAL A 143 5.14 6.53 -1.02
C VAL A 143 4.45 6.80 0.31
N VAL A 144 3.15 7.08 0.27
CA VAL A 144 2.27 7.08 1.45
C VAL A 144 1.25 5.97 1.29
N PHE A 145 1.13 5.11 2.28
CA PHE A 145 0.08 4.13 2.42
C PHE A 145 -0.95 4.64 3.43
N TYR A 146 -2.20 4.80 3.00
CA TYR A 146 -3.24 5.44 3.79
C TYR A 146 -4.48 4.56 3.88
N ILE A 147 -4.94 4.30 5.11
CA ILE A 147 -6.10 3.45 5.45
C ILE A 147 -7.25 4.35 5.94
N VAL A 148 -8.44 4.20 5.34
CA VAL A 148 -9.64 5.03 5.58
C VAL A 148 -10.91 4.19 5.75
#